data_AF-A0A395T1V9-F1
#
_entry.id   AF-A0A395T1V9-F1
#
_cell.length_a   1.000
_cell.length_b   1.000
_cell.length_c   1.000
_cell.angle_alpha   90.00
_cell.angle_beta   90.00
_cell.angle_gamma   90.00
#
_symmetry.space_group_name_H-M   'P 1'
#
loop_
_entity.id
_entity.type
_entity.pdbx_description
1 polymer ?
#
loop_
_entity_poly.entity_id
_entity_poly.type
_entity_poly.pdbx_seq_one_letter_code
_entity_poly.pdbx_strand_id
1 'polypeptide(L)'
;MCHSHNDYWRRRPLFSALAVGCASVEADVWLSQDGRDILVGHDRRALSPDRTLQSLYIDPLVQILDAMNNPTLRYSSPQPRGVFAKDPNTTLILFIDIKDDPVRTWPMVLEQLGPLRDMGYLSRHDKTIDANQSFWPGPITVVGTGNIVRHRDVNIGPNLEEWQKKHDVFLDAPLHLLTETALIQGDVSYHTYELEHEFYTASAPFNKAIGSVLTGFSKHQMETLRNQIQIAKHLNVKSRLWGLPRWPISYRDYVWKVLVEEGIDLLNANNVASAATRHWESNYVGEFAWRCTIMSYMFLYTLGLIWYSRRLAFRRRLNQKLAS
;
A
#
# COMPACT_ATOMS: atom_id res chain seq x y z
N MET A 1 -7.98 -4.99 -5.46
CA MET A 1 -8.68 -3.87 -4.81
C MET A 1 -7.82 -2.61 -4.87
N CYS A 2 -8.40 -1.42 -4.80
CA CYS A 2 -7.63 -0.18 -4.65
C CYS A 2 -7.19 0.01 -3.18
N HIS A 3 -5.93 0.37 -2.98
CA HIS A 3 -5.39 0.85 -1.71
C HIS A 3 -5.09 2.35 -1.81
N SER A 4 -5.72 3.14 -0.94
CA SER A 4 -5.59 4.59 -0.85
C SER A 4 -4.35 4.95 -0.04
N HIS A 5 -3.20 4.99 -0.72
CA HIS A 5 -1.91 5.31 -0.09
C HIS A 5 -1.88 6.76 0.42
N ASN A 6 -1.27 6.98 1.59
CA ASN A 6 -1.26 8.25 2.31
C ASN A 6 -2.64 8.91 2.32
N ASP A 7 -3.66 8.15 2.75
CA ASP A 7 -5.05 8.55 2.62
C ASP A 7 -5.32 9.94 3.23
N TYR A 8 -4.69 10.21 4.37
CA TYR A 8 -4.73 11.45 5.10
C TYR A 8 -4.24 12.70 4.32
N TRP A 9 -3.54 12.58 3.18
CA TRP A 9 -3.23 13.75 2.33
C TRP A 9 -4.43 14.27 1.54
N ARG A 10 -5.53 13.52 1.51
CA ARG A 10 -6.74 13.91 0.77
C ARG A 10 -7.49 15.00 1.52
N ARG A 11 -8.27 15.78 0.76
CA ARG A 11 -9.12 16.85 1.30
C ARG A 11 -10.15 16.33 2.31
N ARG A 12 -10.66 15.11 2.09
CA ARG A 12 -11.55 14.39 3.00
C ARG A 12 -10.97 12.99 3.20
N PRO A 13 -10.09 12.79 4.19
CA PRO A 13 -9.59 11.46 4.56
C PRO A 13 -10.76 10.50 4.79
N LEU A 14 -10.51 9.21 4.56
CA LEU A 14 -11.46 8.09 4.51
C LEU A 14 -12.51 8.23 3.39
N PHE A 15 -13.32 9.29 3.41
CA PHE A 15 -14.45 9.47 2.50
C PHE A 15 -14.04 9.53 1.03
N SER A 16 -12.91 10.16 0.71
CA SER A 16 -12.43 10.23 -0.68
C SER A 16 -12.06 8.86 -1.24
N ALA A 17 -11.57 7.94 -0.39
CA ALA A 17 -11.25 6.57 -0.77
C ALA A 17 -12.52 5.71 -0.89
N LEU A 18 -13.42 5.80 0.09
CA LEU A 18 -14.69 5.08 0.09
C LEU A 18 -15.57 5.48 -1.10
N ALA A 19 -15.63 6.77 -1.44
CA ALA A 19 -16.43 7.28 -2.55
C ALA A 19 -16.06 6.67 -3.91
N VAL A 20 -14.82 6.20 -4.07
CA VAL A 20 -14.34 5.55 -5.30
C VAL A 20 -14.15 4.04 -5.14
N GLY A 21 -14.59 3.47 -4.02
CA GLY A 21 -14.59 2.03 -3.76
C GLY A 21 -13.22 1.45 -3.40
N CYS A 22 -12.28 2.24 -2.88
CA CYS A 22 -11.04 1.68 -2.35
C CYS A 22 -11.32 0.92 -1.05
N ALA A 23 -11.05 -0.38 -1.06
CA ALA A 23 -11.23 -1.30 0.07
C ALA A 23 -10.01 -1.36 0.99
N SER A 24 -9.08 -0.41 0.86
CA SER A 24 -7.99 -0.24 1.80
C SER A 24 -7.54 1.22 1.87
N VAL A 25 -7.20 1.67 3.08
CA VAL A 25 -6.69 3.01 3.41
C VAL A 25 -5.50 2.89 4.36
N GLU A 26 -4.70 3.95 4.46
CA GLU A 26 -3.50 4.00 5.28
C GLU A 26 -3.43 5.29 6.09
N ALA A 27 -3.09 5.15 7.37
CA ALA A 27 -2.79 6.24 8.30
C ALA A 27 -1.34 6.14 8.77
N ASP A 28 -0.53 7.17 8.47
CA ASP A 28 0.80 7.33 9.06
C ASP A 28 0.64 7.94 10.45
N VAL A 29 0.96 7.18 11.49
CA VAL A 29 0.63 7.56 12.88
C VAL A 29 1.87 7.85 13.72
N TRP A 30 1.70 8.79 14.65
CA TRP A 30 2.69 9.25 15.61
C TRP A 30 2.05 9.44 16.97
N LEU A 31 2.77 9.16 18.04
CA LEU A 31 2.36 9.57 19.37
C LEU A 31 2.51 11.10 19.50
N SER A 32 1.46 11.75 20.00
CA SER A 32 1.48 13.16 20.39
C SER A 32 2.58 13.45 21.42
N GLN A 33 3.04 14.71 21.47
CA GLN A 33 4.15 15.09 22.35
C GLN A 33 3.83 14.92 23.84
N ASP A 34 2.57 15.11 24.23
CA ASP A 34 2.08 14.90 25.60
C ASP A 34 1.71 13.42 25.88
N GLY A 35 1.78 12.56 24.87
CA GLY A 35 1.52 11.12 24.98
C GLY A 35 0.06 10.76 25.15
N ARG A 36 -0.89 11.66 24.84
CA ARG A 36 -2.32 11.45 25.11
C ARG A 36 -3.14 11.02 23.91
N ASP A 37 -2.63 11.24 22.71
CA ASP A 37 -3.33 10.98 21.46
C ASP A 37 -2.40 10.45 20.35
N ILE A 38 -3.00 9.86 19.32
CA ILE A 38 -2.36 9.39 18.10
C ILE A 38 -2.65 10.38 16.97
N LEU A 39 -1.62 11.08 16.53
CA LEU A 39 -1.70 12.04 15.44
C LEU A 39 -1.40 11.37 14.10
N VAL A 40 -2.01 11.88 13.03
CA VAL A 40 -1.84 11.35 11.67
C VAL A 40 -1.10 12.33 10.77
N GLY A 41 0.00 11.90 10.17
CA GLY A 41 0.78 12.68 9.21
C GLY A 41 2.02 11.95 8.70
N HIS A 42 2.51 12.33 7.52
CA HIS A 42 3.63 11.64 6.89
C HIS A 42 4.95 11.87 7.63
N ASP A 43 5.11 13.09 8.14
CA ASP A 43 6.26 13.54 8.89
C ASP A 43 5.80 14.43 10.05
N ARG A 44 6.69 14.66 11.02
CA ARG A 44 6.39 15.43 12.23
C ARG A 44 5.91 16.86 11.95
N ARG A 45 6.23 17.46 10.78
CA ARG A 45 5.82 18.83 10.43
C ARG A 45 4.40 18.89 9.90
N ALA A 46 3.87 17.76 9.41
CA ALA A 46 2.50 17.64 8.94
C ALA A 46 1.48 17.34 10.06
N LEU A 47 1.95 17.12 11.30
CA LEU A 47 1.10 16.81 12.45
C LEU A 47 0.33 18.05 12.91
N SER A 48 -0.92 17.82 13.30
CA SER A 48 -1.81 18.83 13.86
C SER A 48 -2.65 18.18 14.96
N PRO A 49 -2.94 18.89 16.08
CA PRO A 49 -3.79 18.37 17.15
C PRO A 49 -5.19 17.96 16.68
N ASP A 50 -5.71 18.58 15.62
CA ASP A 50 -7.05 18.29 15.08
C ASP A 50 -7.07 17.11 14.10
N ARG A 51 -5.91 16.48 13.87
CA ARG A 51 -5.72 15.41 12.88
C ARG A 51 -5.29 14.13 13.58
N THR A 52 -6.24 13.53 14.27
CA THR A 52 -6.03 12.34 15.10
C THR A 52 -6.49 11.08 14.37
N LEU A 53 -6.03 9.91 14.81
CA LEU A 53 -6.52 8.63 14.28
C LEU A 53 -8.04 8.51 14.49
N GLN A 54 -8.55 9.02 15.62
CA GLN A 54 -9.98 8.97 15.95
C GLN A 54 -10.81 9.84 15.00
N SER A 55 -10.46 11.12 14.90
CA SER A 55 -11.21 12.08 14.10
C SER A 55 -11.18 11.77 12.61
N LEU A 56 -10.09 11.21 12.09
CA LEU A 56 -9.93 10.94 10.66
C LEU A 56 -10.42 9.55 10.23
N TYR A 57 -10.37 8.55 11.12
CA TYR A 57 -10.65 7.17 10.76
C TYR A 57 -11.64 6.48 11.69
N ILE A 58 -11.38 6.42 13.00
CA ILE A 58 -12.18 5.55 13.89
C ILE A 58 -13.60 6.08 14.07
N ASP A 59 -13.78 7.34 14.45
CA ASP A 59 -15.14 7.89 14.70
C ASP A 59 -15.99 7.89 13.41
N PRO A 60 -15.46 8.30 12.24
CA PRO A 60 -16.21 8.17 10.99
C PRO A 60 -16.56 6.72 10.63
N LEU A 61 -15.68 5.75 10.87
CA LEU A 61 -15.95 4.34 10.59
C LEU A 61 -17.04 3.78 11.51
N VAL A 62 -16.99 4.08 12.80
CA VAL A 62 -18.06 3.69 13.75
C VAL A 62 -19.40 4.25 13.28
N GLN A 63 -19.48 5.55 12.97
CA GLN A 63 -20.73 6.17 12.50
C GLN A 63 -21.28 5.52 11.23
N ILE A 64 -20.41 5.20 10.26
CA ILE A 64 -20.82 4.51 9.02
C ILE A 64 -21.34 3.11 9.35
N LEU A 65 -20.62 2.34 10.16
CA LEU A 65 -20.96 0.94 10.45
C LEU A 65 -22.22 0.82 11.30
N ASP A 66 -22.42 1.70 12.29
CA ASP A 66 -23.65 1.78 13.09
C ASP A 66 -24.87 2.05 12.20
N ALA A 67 -24.73 3.01 11.26
CA ALA A 67 -25.79 3.31 10.31
C ALA A 67 -26.11 2.11 9.39
N MET A 68 -25.08 1.37 8.97
CA MET A 68 -25.20 0.19 8.12
C MET A 68 -25.77 -1.04 8.84
N ASN A 69 -25.63 -1.09 10.17
CA ASN A 69 -26.02 -2.23 11.02
C ASN A 69 -27.15 -1.89 12.01
N ASN A 70 -27.94 -0.86 11.71
CA ASN A 70 -29.06 -0.44 12.55
C ASN A 70 -30.04 -1.62 12.77
N PRO A 71 -30.36 -2.00 14.03
CA PRO A 71 -31.22 -3.14 14.33
C PRO A 71 -32.63 -3.09 13.73
N THR A 72 -33.11 -1.89 13.38
CA THR A 72 -34.40 -1.72 12.68
C THR A 72 -34.37 -2.28 11.26
N LEU A 73 -33.19 -2.43 10.68
CA LEU A 73 -32.97 -3.02 9.37
C LEU A 73 -32.89 -4.55 9.55
N ARG A 74 -33.93 -5.27 9.11
CA ARG A 74 -33.95 -6.74 9.18
C ARG A 74 -32.97 -7.35 8.18
N TYR A 75 -31.90 -7.95 8.68
CA TYR A 75 -30.94 -8.69 7.88
C TYR A 75 -30.89 -10.16 8.29
N SER A 76 -30.71 -11.04 7.31
CA SER A 76 -30.64 -12.49 7.50
C SER A 76 -29.24 -12.99 7.89
N SER A 77 -28.24 -12.11 7.89
CA SER A 77 -26.82 -12.46 8.12
C SER A 77 -26.45 -12.31 9.59
N PRO A 78 -25.74 -13.28 10.18
CA PRO A 78 -25.17 -13.15 11.52
C PRO A 78 -23.92 -12.23 11.56
N GLN A 79 -23.32 -11.90 10.41
CA GLN A 79 -22.15 -11.01 10.35
C GLN A 79 -22.55 -9.54 10.13
N PRO A 80 -21.87 -8.59 10.81
CA PRO A 80 -22.05 -7.18 10.55
C PRO A 80 -21.71 -6.80 9.11
N ARG A 81 -22.51 -5.91 8.53
CA ARG A 81 -22.29 -5.32 7.21
C ARG A 81 -21.13 -4.33 7.26
N GLY A 82 -20.27 -4.39 6.24
CA GLY A 82 -19.20 -3.45 5.98
C GLY A 82 -19.67 -2.13 5.36
N VAL A 83 -18.69 -1.28 5.08
CA VAL A 83 -18.90 0.10 4.57
C VAL A 83 -19.38 0.16 3.11
N PHE A 84 -19.33 -0.96 2.39
CA PHE A 84 -19.70 -1.03 0.97
C PHE A 84 -21.12 -1.58 0.79
N ALA A 85 -22.09 -0.71 0.57
CA ALA A 85 -23.50 -1.12 0.46
C ALA A 85 -23.79 -2.18 -0.63
N LYS A 86 -23.05 -2.15 -1.75
CA LYS A 86 -23.19 -3.11 -2.86
C LYS A 86 -22.56 -4.47 -2.57
N ASP A 87 -21.55 -4.51 -1.71
CA ASP A 87 -20.84 -5.72 -1.32
C ASP A 87 -20.53 -5.65 0.19
N PRO A 88 -21.55 -5.86 1.04
CA PRO A 88 -21.44 -5.62 2.48
C PRO A 88 -20.49 -6.59 3.18
N ASN A 89 -20.04 -7.66 2.52
CA ASN A 89 -19.08 -8.61 3.09
C ASN A 89 -17.62 -8.22 2.78
N THR A 90 -17.40 -7.20 1.93
CA THR A 90 -16.06 -6.67 1.68
C THR A 90 -15.56 -5.91 2.92
N THR A 91 -14.48 -6.41 3.51
CA THR A 91 -13.77 -5.72 4.60
C THR A 91 -13.04 -4.49 4.06
N LEU A 92 -13.00 -3.41 4.84
CA LEU A 92 -12.08 -2.30 4.64
C LEU A 92 -10.79 -2.59 5.40
N ILE A 93 -9.66 -2.62 4.69
CA ILE A 93 -8.34 -2.81 5.32
C ILE A 93 -7.79 -1.46 5.76
N LEU A 94 -7.65 -1.25 7.06
CA LEU A 94 -7.04 -0.06 7.66
C LEU A 94 -5.58 -0.36 8.00
N PHE A 95 -4.66 0.17 7.18
CA PHE A 95 -3.23 0.14 7.49
C PHE A 95 -2.90 1.23 8.52
N ILE A 96 -2.21 0.85 9.59
CA ILE A 96 -1.66 1.74 10.60
C ILE A 96 -0.13 1.69 10.48
N ASP A 97 0.47 2.72 9.87
CA ASP A 97 1.91 2.82 9.68
C ASP A 97 2.55 3.61 10.82
N ILE A 98 3.18 2.89 11.75
CA ILE A 98 3.83 3.47 12.93
C ILE A 98 5.15 4.13 12.52
N LYS A 99 5.23 5.45 12.66
CA LYS A 99 6.41 6.23 12.23
C LYS A 99 7.43 6.51 13.34
N ASP A 100 7.04 6.36 14.59
CA ASP A 100 7.89 6.55 15.77
C ASP A 100 8.07 5.26 16.56
N ASP A 101 8.18 5.34 17.89
CA ASP A 101 8.49 4.22 18.77
C ASP A 101 7.26 3.32 18.97
N PRO A 102 7.24 2.10 18.39
CA PRO A 102 6.07 1.22 18.48
C PRO A 102 5.78 0.77 19.90
N VAL A 103 6.78 0.71 20.80
CA VAL A 103 6.59 0.30 22.20
C VAL A 103 5.64 1.25 22.92
N ARG A 104 5.68 2.54 22.57
CA ARG A 104 4.83 3.58 23.15
C ARG A 104 3.56 3.84 22.35
N THR A 105 3.66 3.80 21.03
CA THR A 105 2.56 4.18 20.13
C THR A 105 1.55 3.06 19.93
N TRP A 106 1.98 1.80 19.83
CA TRP A 106 1.08 0.68 19.53
C TRP A 106 0.02 0.43 20.61
N PRO A 107 0.33 0.44 21.92
CA PRO A 107 -0.70 0.26 22.95
C PRO A 107 -1.82 1.31 22.88
N MET A 108 -1.46 2.57 22.60
CA MET A 108 -2.42 3.66 22.42
C MET A 108 -3.29 3.46 21.17
N VAL A 109 -2.72 2.94 20.07
CA VAL A 109 -3.51 2.55 18.89
C VAL A 109 -4.50 1.44 19.24
N LEU A 110 -4.07 0.40 19.97
CA LEU A 110 -4.96 -0.71 20.38
C LEU A 110 -6.12 -0.23 21.23
N GLU A 111 -5.87 0.70 22.16
CA GLU A 111 -6.91 1.36 22.97
C GLU A 111 -7.90 2.13 22.08
N GLN A 112 -7.38 2.93 21.14
CA GLN A 112 -8.19 3.71 20.21
C GLN A 112 -9.03 2.87 19.24
N LEU A 113 -8.68 1.61 18.99
CA LEU A 113 -9.50 0.65 18.24
C LEU A 113 -10.68 0.07 19.06
N GLY A 114 -10.73 0.33 20.37
CA GLY A 114 -11.76 -0.16 21.30
C GLY A 114 -13.20 -0.05 20.78
N PRO A 115 -13.67 1.11 20.30
CA PRO A 115 -15.04 1.26 19.80
C PRO A 115 -15.40 0.29 18.66
N LEU A 116 -14.47 0.03 17.73
CA LEU A 116 -14.69 -0.94 16.65
C LEU A 116 -14.68 -2.39 17.16
N ARG A 117 -13.81 -2.67 18.14
CA ARG A 117 -13.66 -3.98 18.77
C ARG A 117 -14.91 -4.36 19.57
N ASP A 118 -15.37 -3.45 20.43
CA ASP A 118 -16.50 -3.67 21.33
C ASP A 118 -17.81 -3.89 20.56
N MET A 119 -17.94 -3.23 19.39
CA MET A 119 -19.08 -3.39 18.48
C MET A 119 -18.96 -4.63 17.57
N GLY A 120 -17.86 -5.39 17.66
CA GLY A 120 -17.64 -6.58 16.84
C GLY A 120 -17.37 -6.29 15.36
N TYR A 121 -16.85 -5.11 15.04
CA TYR A 121 -16.58 -4.69 13.66
C TYR A 121 -15.19 -5.06 13.14
N LEU A 122 -14.30 -5.52 14.01
CA LEU A 122 -12.96 -5.96 13.62
C LEU A 122 -12.95 -7.42 13.16
N SER A 123 -12.25 -7.69 12.06
CA SER A 123 -11.75 -9.03 11.74
C SER A 123 -10.85 -9.50 12.86
N ARG A 124 -10.95 -10.77 13.24
CA ARG A 124 -10.20 -11.32 14.37
C ARG A 124 -9.81 -12.76 14.15
N HIS A 125 -8.68 -13.12 14.72
CA HIS A 125 -8.38 -14.50 15.05
C HIS A 125 -9.01 -14.82 16.42
N ASP A 126 -9.79 -15.90 16.51
CA ASP A 126 -10.39 -16.35 17.76
C ASP A 126 -10.63 -17.87 17.71
N LYS A 127 -9.76 -18.62 18.38
CA LYS A 127 -9.84 -20.09 18.53
C LYS A 127 -10.74 -20.54 19.68
N THR A 128 -11.34 -19.60 20.42
CA THR A 128 -12.15 -19.93 21.60
C THR A 128 -13.60 -20.27 21.25
N ILE A 129 -14.02 -19.98 20.01
CA ILE A 129 -15.42 -20.06 19.58
C ILE A 129 -15.72 -21.35 18.79
N ASP A 130 -14.89 -21.70 17.80
CA ASP A 130 -15.07 -22.85 16.92
C ASP A 130 -13.72 -23.53 16.64
N ALA A 131 -13.68 -24.86 16.73
CA ALA A 131 -12.47 -25.65 16.48
C ALA A 131 -12.10 -25.72 14.98
N ASN A 132 -13.04 -25.47 14.08
CA ASN A 132 -12.83 -25.57 12.63
C ASN A 132 -12.59 -24.21 11.95
N GLN A 133 -12.76 -23.10 12.66
CA GLN A 133 -12.55 -21.76 12.13
C GLN A 133 -11.84 -20.88 13.16
N SER A 134 -10.61 -20.48 12.83
CA SER A 134 -9.80 -19.58 13.65
C SER A 134 -9.95 -18.12 13.26
N PHE A 135 -10.20 -17.82 11.98
CA PHE A 135 -10.35 -16.45 11.48
C PHE A 135 -11.81 -16.07 11.27
N TRP A 136 -12.24 -14.99 11.90
CA TRP A 136 -13.58 -14.41 11.84
C TRP A 136 -13.52 -13.07 11.09
N PRO A 137 -14.09 -12.96 9.88
CA PRO A 137 -14.05 -11.73 9.13
C PRO A 137 -14.98 -10.68 9.76
N GLY A 138 -14.51 -9.44 9.78
CA GLY A 138 -15.29 -8.28 10.19
C GLY A 138 -15.30 -7.18 9.12
N PRO A 139 -16.21 -6.21 9.25
CA PRO A 139 -16.24 -4.99 8.42
C PRO A 139 -14.88 -4.31 8.22
N ILE A 140 -14.01 -4.33 9.24
CA ILE A 140 -12.70 -3.68 9.22
C ILE A 140 -11.62 -4.71 9.54
N THR A 141 -10.56 -4.77 8.74
CA THR A 141 -9.34 -5.51 9.08
C THR A 141 -8.22 -4.52 9.36
N VAL A 142 -7.64 -4.56 10.56
CA VAL A 142 -6.54 -3.65 10.94
C VAL A 142 -5.19 -4.31 10.70
N VAL A 143 -4.29 -3.59 10.04
CA VAL A 143 -2.96 -4.07 9.69
C VAL A 143 -1.89 -3.09 10.14
N GLY A 144 -1.05 -3.49 11.09
CA GLY A 144 0.11 -2.75 11.53
C GLY A 144 1.26 -2.84 10.53
N THR A 145 1.85 -1.70 10.19
CA THR A 145 3.04 -1.58 9.34
C THR A 145 3.98 -0.48 9.87
N GLY A 146 5.07 -0.22 9.16
CA GLY A 146 6.09 0.73 9.61
C GLY A 146 7.00 0.14 10.69
N ASN A 147 7.30 0.91 11.72
CA ASN A 147 8.27 0.52 12.75
C ASN A 147 7.79 -0.66 13.63
N ILE A 148 6.48 -0.93 13.70
CA ILE A 148 5.95 -2.08 14.45
C ILE A 148 6.46 -3.43 13.90
N VAL A 149 6.71 -3.52 12.59
CA VAL A 149 7.24 -4.76 11.97
C VAL A 149 8.67 -5.06 12.47
N ARG A 150 9.42 -4.04 12.88
CA ARG A 150 10.76 -4.21 13.48
C ARG A 150 10.70 -4.63 14.95
N HIS A 151 9.56 -4.42 15.61
CA HIS A 151 9.29 -4.73 17.01
C HIS A 151 7.98 -5.53 17.11
N ARG A 152 7.88 -6.61 16.32
CA ARG A 152 6.66 -7.43 16.23
C ARG A 152 6.26 -8.05 17.57
N ASP A 153 7.20 -8.23 18.48
CA ASP A 153 6.99 -8.65 19.86
C ASP A 153 6.03 -7.73 20.61
N VAL A 154 6.02 -6.43 20.29
CA VAL A 154 5.07 -5.46 20.84
C VAL A 154 3.63 -5.76 20.39
N ASN A 155 3.44 -6.31 19.18
CA ASN A 155 2.11 -6.70 18.70
C ASN A 155 1.56 -7.93 19.44
N ILE A 156 2.44 -8.87 19.78
CA ILE A 156 2.09 -10.06 20.57
C ILE A 156 1.66 -9.66 21.98
N GLY A 157 2.28 -8.60 22.51
CA GLY A 157 2.05 -8.16 23.88
C GLY A 157 2.72 -9.09 24.89
N PRO A 158 2.34 -9.01 26.18
CA PRO A 158 3.03 -9.72 27.25
C PRO A 158 2.72 -11.24 27.30
N ASN A 159 1.67 -11.70 26.62
CA ASN A 159 1.17 -13.07 26.73
C ASN A 159 0.97 -13.70 25.35
N LEU A 160 1.96 -14.47 24.91
CA LEU A 160 1.94 -15.15 23.62
C LEU A 160 0.79 -16.17 23.51
N GLU A 161 0.51 -16.95 24.55
CA GLU A 161 -0.54 -17.96 24.52
C GLU A 161 -1.93 -17.33 24.35
N GLU A 162 -2.14 -16.18 24.98
CA GLU A 162 -3.38 -15.41 24.84
C GLU A 162 -3.52 -14.82 23.44
N TRP A 163 -2.45 -14.21 22.93
CA TRP A 163 -2.42 -13.66 21.58
C TRP A 163 -2.68 -14.74 20.51
N GLN A 164 -2.08 -15.93 20.67
CA GLN A 164 -2.31 -17.08 19.80
C GLN A 164 -3.73 -17.63 19.88
N LYS A 165 -4.46 -17.40 20.97
CA LYS A 165 -5.88 -17.75 21.08
C LYS A 165 -6.75 -16.69 20.43
N LYS A 166 -6.44 -15.40 20.65
CA LYS A 166 -7.27 -14.29 20.22
C LYS A 166 -6.48 -13.01 19.97
N HIS A 167 -6.67 -12.44 18.79
CA HIS A 167 -6.20 -11.09 18.42
C HIS A 167 -7.07 -10.52 17.29
N ASP A 168 -7.16 -9.20 17.16
CA ASP A 168 -7.96 -8.51 16.14
C ASP A 168 -7.18 -7.47 15.33
N VAL A 169 -5.86 -7.56 15.43
CA VAL A 169 -4.90 -6.78 14.65
C VAL A 169 -3.88 -7.72 14.04
N PHE A 170 -3.51 -7.42 12.81
CA PHE A 170 -2.59 -8.22 12.01
C PHE A 170 -1.39 -7.37 11.60
N LEU A 171 -0.33 -8.00 11.08
CA LEU A 171 0.84 -7.30 10.56
C LEU A 171 0.96 -7.42 9.03
N ASP A 172 1.79 -6.56 8.46
CA ASP A 172 2.18 -6.55 7.05
C ASP A 172 3.53 -7.28 6.87
N ALA A 173 3.50 -8.43 6.21
CA ALA A 173 4.70 -9.22 5.94
C ALA A 173 5.57 -8.61 4.83
N PRO A 174 6.90 -8.83 4.83
CA PRO A 174 7.77 -8.34 3.76
C PRO A 174 7.68 -9.24 2.51
N LEU A 175 6.83 -8.89 1.54
CA LEU A 175 6.52 -9.70 0.34
C LEU A 175 7.77 -10.19 -0.42
N HIS A 176 8.75 -9.32 -0.63
CA HIS A 176 9.99 -9.63 -1.36
C HIS A 176 10.96 -10.56 -0.63
N LEU A 177 10.72 -10.86 0.66
CA LEU A 177 11.49 -11.81 1.46
C LEU A 177 10.76 -13.14 1.66
N LEU A 178 9.50 -13.25 1.19
CA LEU A 178 8.78 -14.50 1.23
C LEU A 178 9.37 -15.44 0.17
N THR A 179 9.84 -16.61 0.60
CA THR A 179 10.39 -17.64 -0.30
C THR A 179 9.63 -18.95 -0.15
N GLU A 180 9.53 -19.73 -1.24
CA GLU A 180 9.01 -21.10 -1.17
C GLU A 180 9.89 -22.00 -0.28
N THR A 181 11.21 -21.77 -0.23
CA THR A 181 12.12 -22.52 0.65
C THR A 181 11.85 -22.29 2.13
N ALA A 182 11.35 -21.12 2.53
CA ALA A 182 10.88 -20.92 3.89
C ALA A 182 9.59 -21.71 4.21
N LEU A 183 8.80 -22.07 3.18
CA LEU A 183 7.64 -22.97 3.29
C LEU A 183 8.03 -24.46 3.31
N ILE A 184 9.13 -24.83 2.64
CA ILE A 184 9.51 -26.24 2.42
C ILE A 184 10.60 -26.72 3.40
N GLN A 185 11.49 -25.84 3.86
CA GLN A 185 12.69 -26.23 4.62
C GLN A 185 12.79 -25.64 6.03
N GLY A 186 11.96 -24.67 6.42
CA GLY A 186 11.99 -24.10 7.77
C GLY A 186 13.33 -23.46 8.19
N ASP A 187 14.24 -23.19 7.24
CA ASP A 187 15.66 -22.94 7.50
C ASP A 187 16.16 -21.57 7.01
N VAL A 188 15.28 -20.57 7.02
CA VAL A 188 15.68 -19.16 6.97
C VAL A 188 15.43 -18.59 8.36
N SER A 189 16.30 -17.70 8.86
CA SER A 189 16.32 -17.12 10.21
C SER A 189 15.07 -16.33 10.64
N TYR A 190 13.93 -16.53 9.98
CA TYR A 190 12.59 -16.33 10.51
C TYR A 190 12.09 -17.67 11.08
N HIS A 191 12.59 -18.08 12.24
CA HIS A 191 12.10 -19.22 13.03
C HIS A 191 10.67 -19.01 13.59
N THR A 192 9.82 -18.24 12.90
CA THR A 192 8.62 -17.58 13.43
C THR A 192 7.41 -17.69 12.51
N TYR A 193 7.35 -18.74 11.68
CA TYR A 193 6.10 -19.22 11.10
C TYR A 193 5.13 -19.78 12.17
N GLU A 194 5.54 -19.80 13.44
CA GLU A 194 4.77 -20.30 14.61
C GLU A 194 3.64 -19.38 15.10
N LEU A 195 3.49 -18.16 14.55
CA LEU A 195 2.35 -17.29 14.89
C LEU A 195 1.28 -17.41 13.81
N GLU A 196 0.54 -18.51 13.86
CA GLU A 196 -0.61 -18.74 12.99
C GLU A 196 -1.48 -17.49 12.89
N HIS A 197 -1.65 -16.99 11.67
CA HIS A 197 -2.49 -15.83 11.35
C HIS A 197 -2.00 -14.46 11.85
N GLU A 198 -0.71 -14.26 12.14
CA GLU A 198 -0.18 -12.93 12.46
C GLU A 198 -0.28 -11.93 11.30
N PHE A 199 -0.11 -12.40 10.07
CA PHE A 199 -0.08 -11.54 8.89
C PHE A 199 -1.39 -11.61 8.11
N TYR A 200 -1.89 -10.45 7.67
CA TYR A 200 -3.05 -10.36 6.77
C TYR A 200 -2.66 -9.88 5.37
N THR A 201 -1.60 -9.07 5.29
CA THR A 201 -1.05 -8.57 4.02
C THR A 201 0.42 -8.88 3.92
N ALA A 202 0.93 -8.84 2.68
CA ALA A 202 2.35 -8.86 2.40
C ALA A 202 2.68 -7.74 1.41
N SER A 203 3.55 -6.83 1.83
CA SER A 203 3.93 -5.66 1.03
C SER A 203 5.42 -5.60 0.74
N ALA A 204 5.78 -4.97 -0.39
CA ALA A 204 7.16 -4.61 -0.66
C ALA A 204 7.30 -3.30 -1.44
N PRO A 205 8.43 -2.58 -1.28
CA PRO A 205 8.78 -1.51 -2.20
C PRO A 205 8.99 -2.08 -3.59
N PHE A 206 8.30 -1.51 -4.59
CA PHE A 206 8.34 -1.97 -5.99
C PHE A 206 9.77 -2.03 -6.54
N ASN A 207 10.62 -1.05 -6.23
CA ASN A 207 12.00 -1.03 -6.67
C ASN A 207 12.88 -2.11 -6.02
N LYS A 208 12.57 -2.55 -4.79
CA LYS A 208 13.30 -3.66 -4.15
C LYS A 208 12.79 -5.02 -4.65
N ALA A 209 11.49 -5.13 -4.88
CA ALA A 209 10.86 -6.36 -5.32
C ALA A 209 11.13 -6.65 -6.81
N ILE A 210 11.04 -5.65 -7.68
CA ILE A 210 11.04 -5.78 -9.14
C ILE A 210 12.17 -4.97 -9.80
N GLY A 211 12.58 -3.86 -9.21
CA GLY A 211 13.56 -2.93 -9.80
C GLY A 211 12.92 -1.93 -10.77
N SER A 212 13.73 -1.42 -11.71
CA SER A 212 13.28 -0.46 -12.72
C SER A 212 12.63 -1.18 -13.90
N VAL A 213 11.45 -0.72 -14.30
CA VAL A 213 10.72 -1.21 -15.50
C VAL A 213 10.54 -0.10 -16.53
N LEU A 214 11.50 0.84 -16.58
CA LEU A 214 11.45 2.01 -17.46
C LEU A 214 11.33 1.61 -18.95
N THR A 215 11.92 0.47 -19.34
CA THR A 215 11.86 -0.10 -20.70
C THR A 215 10.77 -1.16 -20.86
N GLY A 216 9.82 -1.24 -19.92
CA GLY A 216 8.90 -2.36 -19.79
C GLY A 216 9.42 -3.45 -18.85
N PHE A 217 8.54 -4.35 -18.43
CA PHE A 217 8.92 -5.51 -17.63
C PHE A 217 9.71 -6.52 -18.49
N SER A 218 10.89 -6.91 -18.04
CA SER A 218 11.62 -8.05 -18.60
C SER A 218 10.94 -9.38 -18.23
N LYS A 219 11.28 -10.46 -18.93
CA LYS A 219 10.78 -11.81 -18.61
C LYS A 219 11.07 -12.20 -17.16
N HIS A 220 12.30 -11.93 -16.70
CA HIS A 220 12.71 -12.22 -15.33
C HIS A 220 11.89 -11.42 -14.30
N GLN A 221 11.65 -10.12 -14.55
CA GLN A 221 10.82 -9.30 -13.66
C GLN A 221 9.36 -9.80 -13.60
N MET A 222 8.82 -10.27 -14.72
CA MET A 222 7.49 -10.88 -14.75
C MET A 222 7.45 -12.18 -13.96
N GLU A 223 8.47 -13.03 -14.06
CA GLU A 223 8.61 -14.25 -13.26
C GLU A 223 8.69 -13.94 -11.76
N THR A 224 9.50 -12.95 -11.37
CA THR A 224 9.60 -12.50 -9.97
C THR A 224 8.26 -11.99 -9.44
N LEU A 225 7.55 -11.16 -10.20
CA LEU A 225 6.23 -10.63 -9.84
C LEU A 225 5.23 -11.76 -9.62
N ARG A 226 5.13 -12.69 -10.59
CA ARG A 226 4.23 -13.84 -10.52
C ARG A 226 4.54 -14.72 -9.32
N ASN A 227 5.81 -15.02 -9.09
CA ASN A 227 6.22 -15.86 -7.97
C ASN A 227 5.80 -15.23 -6.62
N GLN A 228 6.08 -13.93 -6.42
CA GLN A 228 5.68 -13.24 -5.19
C GLN A 228 4.16 -13.24 -4.97
N ILE A 229 3.37 -13.00 -6.03
CA ILE A 229 1.90 -13.05 -5.95
C ILE A 229 1.42 -14.47 -5.61
N GLN A 230 2.00 -15.51 -6.22
CA GLN A 230 1.64 -16.90 -5.91
C GLN A 230 1.99 -17.27 -4.47
N ILE A 231 3.17 -16.91 -3.98
CA ILE A 231 3.58 -17.18 -2.58
C ILE A 231 2.61 -16.49 -1.62
N ALA A 232 2.27 -15.22 -1.84
CA ALA A 232 1.29 -14.51 -1.02
C ALA A 232 -0.09 -15.20 -1.02
N LYS A 233 -0.54 -15.65 -2.19
CA LYS A 233 -1.81 -16.38 -2.34
C LYS A 233 -1.78 -17.72 -1.61
N HIS A 234 -0.69 -18.48 -1.69
CA HIS A 234 -0.50 -19.73 -0.96
C HIS A 234 -0.53 -19.54 0.56
N LEU A 235 0.05 -18.43 1.03
CA LEU A 235 0.03 -18.02 2.43
C LEU A 235 -1.29 -17.37 2.87
N ASN A 236 -2.26 -17.22 1.96
CA ASN A 236 -3.53 -16.53 2.18
C ASN A 236 -3.39 -15.09 2.71
N VAL A 237 -2.34 -14.37 2.28
CA VAL A 237 -2.11 -12.96 2.60
C VAL A 237 -2.30 -12.09 1.36
N LYS A 238 -2.78 -10.85 1.53
CA LYS A 238 -3.01 -9.94 0.41
C LYS A 238 -1.72 -9.27 -0.05
N SER A 239 -1.36 -9.46 -1.31
CA SER A 239 -0.17 -8.88 -1.93
C SER A 239 -0.31 -7.38 -2.24
N ARG A 240 0.74 -6.59 -1.95
CA ARG A 240 0.81 -5.15 -2.28
C ARG A 240 2.23 -4.75 -2.70
N LEU A 241 2.34 -3.91 -3.73
CA LEU A 241 3.59 -3.22 -4.06
C LEU A 241 3.41 -1.71 -3.92
N TRP A 242 4.27 -1.07 -3.15
CA TRP A 242 4.26 0.39 -2.91
C TRP A 242 5.44 1.09 -3.58
N GLY A 243 5.39 2.42 -3.66
CA GLY A 243 6.41 3.20 -4.39
C GLY A 243 6.27 3.07 -5.91
N LEU A 244 5.05 2.85 -6.40
CA LEU A 244 4.74 2.78 -7.83
C LEU A 244 5.04 4.11 -8.55
N PRO A 245 5.38 4.08 -9.85
CA PRO A 245 5.63 5.29 -10.61
C PRO A 245 4.41 6.23 -10.59
N ARG A 246 4.66 7.53 -10.45
CA ARG A 246 3.60 8.56 -10.42
C ARG A 246 3.48 9.30 -11.75
N TRP A 247 4.59 9.42 -12.46
CA TRP A 247 4.71 10.14 -13.72
C TRP A 247 5.85 9.51 -14.56
N PRO A 248 5.78 9.53 -15.91
CA PRO A 248 4.64 9.94 -16.75
C PRO A 248 3.35 9.14 -16.47
N ILE A 249 2.18 9.72 -16.79
CA ILE A 249 0.89 9.03 -16.59
C ILE A 249 0.86 7.72 -17.38
N SER A 250 1.34 7.71 -18.63
CA SER A 250 1.42 6.48 -19.43
C SER A 250 2.30 5.41 -18.76
N TYR A 251 3.41 5.79 -18.11
CA TYR A 251 4.26 4.84 -17.38
C TYR A 251 3.55 4.26 -16.15
N ARG A 252 2.92 5.13 -15.35
CA ARG A 252 2.11 4.72 -14.21
C ARG A 252 1.01 3.73 -14.62
N ASP A 253 0.25 4.10 -15.64
CA ASP A 253 -0.90 3.33 -16.12
C ASP A 253 -0.48 1.98 -16.69
N TYR A 254 0.66 1.92 -17.40
CA TYR A 254 1.29 0.67 -17.83
C TYR A 254 1.63 -0.24 -16.63
N VAL A 255 2.29 0.28 -15.59
CA VAL A 255 2.63 -0.52 -14.40
C VAL A 255 1.36 -0.97 -13.67
N TRP A 256 0.36 -0.10 -13.50
CA TRP A 256 -0.91 -0.47 -12.88
C TRP A 256 -1.64 -1.57 -13.63
N LYS A 257 -1.69 -1.47 -14.97
CA LYS A 257 -2.27 -2.48 -15.84
C LYS A 257 -1.60 -3.84 -15.62
N VAL A 258 -0.27 -3.91 -15.74
CA VAL A 258 0.49 -5.15 -15.56
C VAL A 258 0.25 -5.75 -14.17
N LEU A 259 0.35 -4.96 -13.10
CA LEU A 259 0.16 -5.48 -11.74
C LEU A 259 -1.24 -6.06 -11.51
N VAL A 260 -2.27 -5.41 -12.05
CA VAL A 260 -3.66 -5.88 -11.91
C VAL A 260 -3.94 -7.11 -12.79
N GLU A 261 -3.40 -7.16 -14.00
CA GLU A 261 -3.50 -8.33 -14.89
C GLU A 261 -2.81 -9.56 -14.30
N GLU A 262 -1.67 -9.37 -13.62
CA GLU A 262 -0.94 -10.44 -12.92
C GLU A 262 -1.57 -10.81 -11.57
N GLY A 263 -2.61 -10.09 -11.13
CA GLY A 263 -3.43 -10.48 -9.99
C GLY A 263 -2.96 -9.95 -8.63
N ILE A 264 -2.30 -8.78 -8.57
CA ILE A 264 -2.00 -8.12 -7.29
C ILE A 264 -3.29 -7.87 -6.50
N ASP A 265 -3.30 -8.16 -5.20
CA ASP A 265 -4.51 -7.99 -4.37
C ASP A 265 -4.81 -6.52 -4.09
N LEU A 266 -3.78 -5.73 -3.79
CA LEU A 266 -3.88 -4.32 -3.42
C LEU A 266 -3.05 -3.45 -4.38
N LEU A 267 -3.73 -2.69 -5.24
CA LEU A 267 -3.10 -1.70 -6.09
C LEU A 267 -2.86 -0.41 -5.27
N ASN A 268 -1.59 -0.11 -4.98
CA ASN A 268 -1.19 1.06 -4.21
C ASN A 268 -1.34 2.37 -5.02
N ALA A 269 -2.41 3.12 -4.78
CA ALA A 269 -2.77 4.29 -5.57
C ALA A 269 -2.69 5.60 -4.79
N ASN A 270 -1.89 6.55 -5.30
CA ASN A 270 -1.93 7.95 -4.86
C ASN A 270 -3.12 8.71 -5.50
N ASN A 271 -3.45 8.41 -6.76
CA ASN A 271 -4.62 8.97 -7.46
C ASN A 271 -5.71 7.90 -7.51
N VAL A 272 -6.52 7.86 -6.45
CA VAL A 272 -7.57 6.83 -6.27
C VAL A 272 -8.71 6.95 -7.27
N ALA A 273 -9.05 8.16 -7.72
CA ALA A 273 -10.06 8.35 -8.76
C ALA A 273 -9.61 7.72 -10.08
N SER A 274 -8.38 7.99 -10.51
CA SER A 274 -7.80 7.37 -11.70
C SER A 274 -7.69 5.85 -11.54
N ALA A 275 -7.32 5.36 -10.35
CA ALA A 275 -7.27 3.93 -10.10
C ALA A 275 -8.67 3.28 -10.17
N ALA A 276 -9.70 3.93 -9.65
CA ALA A 276 -11.06 3.39 -9.66
C ALA A 276 -11.65 3.26 -11.07
N THR A 277 -11.29 4.14 -12.02
CA THR A 277 -11.79 4.07 -13.40
C THR A 277 -11.34 2.82 -14.15
N ARG A 278 -10.20 2.22 -13.78
CA ARG A 278 -9.55 1.12 -14.53
C ARG A 278 -9.29 1.42 -16.02
N HIS A 279 -9.35 2.68 -16.42
CA HIS A 279 -9.04 3.11 -17.79
C HIS A 279 -7.55 3.46 -17.84
N TRP A 280 -6.70 2.45 -17.91
CA TRP A 280 -5.23 2.57 -17.87
C TRP A 280 -4.56 2.07 -19.15
N GLU A 281 -5.29 2.08 -20.27
CA GLU A 281 -4.73 1.68 -21.56
C GLU A 281 -3.53 2.58 -21.89
N SER A 282 -2.36 1.95 -22.03
CA SER A 282 -1.11 2.65 -22.22
C SER A 282 -0.20 1.86 -23.14
N ASN A 283 0.25 2.51 -24.22
CA ASN A 283 1.32 1.99 -25.09
C ASN A 283 2.69 2.56 -24.66
N TYR A 284 2.94 2.61 -23.35
CA TYR A 284 4.12 3.26 -22.78
C TYR A 284 5.43 2.75 -23.37
N VAL A 285 5.57 1.44 -23.62
CA VAL A 285 6.80 0.88 -24.20
C VAL A 285 7.06 1.45 -25.61
N GLY A 286 6.01 1.55 -26.43
CA GLY A 286 6.09 2.20 -27.74
C GLY A 286 6.38 3.70 -27.63
N GLU A 287 5.70 4.41 -26.74
CA GLU A 287 5.95 5.84 -26.48
C GLU A 287 7.39 6.09 -26.03
N PHE A 288 7.93 5.25 -25.15
CA PHE A 288 9.28 5.36 -24.63
C PHE A 288 10.31 5.17 -25.76
N ALA A 289 10.12 4.16 -26.61
CA ALA A 289 10.97 3.95 -27.78
C ALA A 289 10.97 5.18 -28.70
N TRP A 290 9.79 5.75 -29.00
CA TRP A 290 9.68 6.97 -29.79
C TRP A 290 10.39 8.17 -29.15
N ARG A 291 10.24 8.37 -27.83
CA ARG A 291 10.93 9.43 -27.09
C ARG A 291 12.45 9.29 -27.20
N CYS A 292 12.99 8.07 -27.06
CA CYS A 292 14.42 7.81 -27.23
C CYS A 292 14.90 8.15 -28.65
N THR A 293 14.14 7.79 -29.68
CA THR A 293 14.46 8.12 -31.08
C THR A 293 14.45 9.63 -31.33
N ILE A 294 13.43 10.35 -30.84
CA ILE A 294 13.33 11.81 -30.98
C ILE A 294 14.46 12.51 -30.21
N MET A 295 14.75 12.09 -28.98
CA MET A 295 15.84 12.69 -28.19
C MET A 295 17.20 12.46 -28.85
N SER A 296 17.44 11.27 -29.39
CA SER A 296 18.68 10.96 -30.13
C SER A 296 18.79 11.82 -31.39
N TYR A 297 17.69 11.98 -32.14
CA TYR A 297 17.64 12.86 -33.30
C TYR A 297 17.93 14.32 -32.94
N MET A 298 17.28 14.86 -31.90
CA MET A 298 17.49 16.24 -31.44
C MET A 298 18.94 16.46 -30.97
N PHE A 299 19.51 15.49 -30.27
CA PHE A 299 20.91 15.54 -29.83
C PHE A 299 21.89 15.54 -31.02
N LEU A 300 21.69 14.67 -32.00
CA LEU A 300 22.51 14.66 -33.22
C LEU A 300 22.32 15.93 -34.06
N TYR A 301 21.09 16.44 -34.16
CA TYR A 301 20.77 17.68 -34.86
C TYR A 301 21.49 18.88 -34.24
N THR A 302 21.44 19.00 -32.91
CA THR A 302 22.14 20.05 -32.15
C THR A 302 23.66 19.96 -32.30
N LEU A 303 24.24 18.76 -32.27
CA LEU A 303 25.66 18.56 -32.61
C LEU A 303 25.98 19.02 -34.04
N GLY A 304 25.12 18.72 -35.00
CA GLY A 304 25.24 19.17 -36.39
C GLY A 304 25.22 20.69 -36.53
N LEU A 305 24.32 21.39 -35.82
CA LEU A 305 24.27 22.85 -35.79
C LEU A 305 25.53 23.47 -35.15
N ILE A 306 26.02 22.89 -34.05
CA ILE A 306 27.27 23.31 -33.40
C ILE A 306 28.45 23.14 -34.36
N TRP A 307 28.52 22.01 -35.07
CA TRP A 307 29.57 21.77 -36.05
C TRP A 307 29.51 22.76 -37.22
N TYR A 308 28.32 22.96 -37.78
CA TYR A 308 28.10 23.86 -38.92
C TYR A 308 28.44 25.32 -38.57
N SER A 309 27.98 25.80 -37.40
CA SER A 309 28.29 27.15 -36.91
C SER A 309 29.78 27.36 -36.67
N ARG A 310 30.48 26.39 -36.05
CA ARG A 310 31.94 26.43 -35.88
C ARG A 310 32.66 26.48 -37.24
N ARG A 311 32.22 25.69 -38.21
CA ARG A 311 32.78 25.69 -39.57
C ARG A 311 32.59 27.03 -40.28
N LEU A 312 31.42 27.65 -40.15
CA LEU A 312 31.16 28.99 -40.70
C LEU A 312 32.04 30.06 -40.04
N ALA A 313 32.16 30.03 -38.71
CA ALA A 313 33.04 30.96 -37.98
C ALA A 313 34.51 30.80 -38.40
N PHE A 314 34.98 29.57 -38.58
CA PHE A 314 36.33 29.30 -39.08
C PHE A 314 36.54 29.84 -40.51
N ARG A 315 35.59 29.58 -41.43
CA ARG A 315 35.66 30.12 -42.80
C ARG A 315 35.66 31.65 -42.83
N ARG A 316 34.84 32.30 -42.01
CA ARG A 316 34.83 33.77 -41.89
C ARG A 316 36.19 34.31 -41.42
N ARG A 317 36.80 33.69 -40.39
CA ARG A 317 38.14 34.05 -39.90
C ARG A 317 39.21 33.84 -40.98
N LEU A 318 39.11 32.76 -41.75
CA LEU A 318 40.05 32.45 -42.83
C LEU A 318 39.97 33.51 -43.95
N ASN A 319 38.74 33.85 -44.38
CA ASN A 319 38.53 34.86 -45.41
C ASN A 319 38.98 36.27 -44.96
N GLN A 320 38.79 36.62 -43.68
CA GLN A 320 39.31 37.88 -43.13
C GLN A 320 40.84 37.93 -43.15
N LYS A 321 41.53 36.82 -42.86
CA LYS A 321 43.00 36.73 -42.93
C LYS A 321 43.55 36.78 -44.36
N LEU A 322 42.80 36.29 -45.34
CA LEU A 322 43.22 36.33 -46.75
C LEU A 322 42.98 37.71 -47.40
N ALA A 323 42.15 38.55 -46.79
CA ALA A 323 41.82 39.89 -47.29
C ALA A 323 42.66 41.02 -46.64
N SER A 324 43.55 40.68 -45.70
CA SER A 324 44.47 41.59 -45.00
C SER A 324 45.91 41.38 -45.47
#